data_AF-A0A972QEQ0-F1
#
_entry.id   AF-A0A972QEQ0-F1
#
_cell.length_a   1.000
_cell.length_b   1.000
_cell.length_c   1.000
_cell.angle_alpha   90.00
_cell.angle_beta   90.00
_cell.angle_gamma   90.00
#
_symmetry.space_group_name_H-M   'P 1'
#
loop_
_entity.id
_entity.type
_entity.pdbx_description
1 polymer ?
#
loop_
_entity_poly.entity_id
_entity_poly.type
_entity_poly.pdbx_seq_one_letter_code
_entity_poly.pdbx_strand_id
1 'polypeptide(L)' 'MNWKITLILLPVLVVMIFIFQNHEITKVNFLFWSLESSKAIVLFLTLLVGIFMGGIISFVVRKEYTKTSE' A
#
# COMPACT_ATOMS: atom_id res chain seq x y z
N MET A 1 34.43 8.13 -6.94
CA MET A 1 33.45 7.11 -6.52
C MET A 1 33.05 6.31 -7.76
N ASN A 2 33.21 4.98 -7.75
CA ASN A 2 32.85 4.15 -8.91
C ASN A 2 31.33 4.10 -9.05
N TRP A 3 30.78 4.65 -10.14
CA TRP A 3 29.33 4.72 -10.38
C TRP A 3 28.65 3.35 -10.31
N LYS A 4 29.35 2.27 -10.70
CA LYS A 4 28.91 0.88 -10.57
C LYS A 4 28.63 0.50 -9.11
N ILE A 5 29.48 0.94 -8.19
CA ILE A 5 29.33 0.68 -6.74
C ILE A 5 28.15 1.48 -6.20
N THR A 6 28.03 2.75 -6.58
CA THR A 6 26.88 3.59 -6.18
C THR A 6 25.56 2.98 -6.65
N LEU A 7 25.52 2.46 -7.89
CA LEU A 7 24.32 1.84 -8.47
C LEU A 7 23.90 0.55 -7.73
N ILE A 8 24.86 -0.18 -7.15
CA ILE A 8 24.59 -1.36 -6.33
C ILE A 8 24.21 -0.99 -4.88
N LEU A 9 24.89 -0.01 -4.28
CA LEU A 9 24.67 0.39 -2.89
C LEU A 9 23.38 1.19 -2.70
N LEU A 10 22.95 1.96 -3.70
CA LEU A 10 21.73 2.76 -3.63
C LEU A 10 20.48 1.94 -3.27
N PRO A 11 20.14 0.85 -3.98
CA PRO A 11 18.96 0.04 -3.63
C PRO A 11 19.10 -0.62 -2.26
N VAL A 12 20.30 -1.04 -1.86
CA VAL A 12 20.55 -1.61 -0.53
C VAL A 12 20.24 -0.58 0.56
N LEU A 13 20.70 0.66 0.40
CA LEU A 13 20.42 1.74 1.33
C LEU A 13 18.91 2.04 1.41
N VAL A 14 18.22 2.07 0.26
CA VAL A 14 16.76 2.29 0.21
C VAL A 14 16.01 1.19 0.96
N VAL A 15 16.37 -0.07 0.74
CA VAL A 15 15.74 -1.21 1.43
C VAL A 15 16.00 -1.16 2.93
N MET A 16 17.23 -0.83 3.36
CA MET A 16 17.56 -0.68 4.77
C MET A 16 16.74 0.43 5.44
N ILE A 17 16.62 1.59 4.79
CA ILE A 17 15.80 2.70 5.27
C ILE A 17 14.33 2.28 5.34
N PHE A 18 13.82 1.58 4.31
CA PHE A 18 12.46 1.09 4.29
C PHE A 18 12.18 0.14 5.46
N ILE A 19 13.04 -0.85 5.69
CA ILE A 19 12.88 -1.79 6.82
C ILE A 19 12.92 -1.02 8.14
N PHE A 20 13.92 -0.15 8.33
CA PHE A 20 14.07 0.59 9.57
C PHE A 20 12.89 1.54 9.85
N GLN A 21 12.33 2.20 8.85
CA GLN A 21 11.15 3.05 9.04
C GLN A 21 9.87 2.25 9.30
N ASN A 22 9.83 0.98 8.87
CA ASN A 22 8.64 0.14 8.97
C ASN A 22 8.78 -1.03 9.96
N HIS A 23 9.87 -1.07 10.76
CA HIS A 23 10.11 -2.14 11.72
C HIS A 23 9.19 -2.07 12.94
N GLU A 24 8.60 -0.90 13.19
CA GLU A 24 7.70 -0.68 14.32
C GLU A 24 6.44 -1.55 14.17
N ILE A 25 6.16 -2.35 15.19
CA ILE A 25 4.94 -3.14 15.28
C ILE A 25 3.81 -2.16 15.60
N THR A 26 2.85 -2.06 14.69
CA THR A 26 1.67 -1.21 14.83
C THR A 26 0.47 -2.07 15.20
N LYS A 27 -0.24 -1.68 16.26
CA LYS A 27 -1.49 -2.30 16.67
C LYS A 27 -2.67 -1.58 16.03
N VAL A 28 -3.44 -2.31 15.22
CA VAL A 28 -4.69 -1.84 14.63
C VAL A 28 -5.84 -2.43 15.45
N ASN A 29 -6.60 -1.58 16.13
CA ASN A 29 -7.81 -1.98 16.84
C ASN A 29 -9.03 -1.56 16.02
N PHE A 30 -9.99 -2.48 15.81
CA PHE A 30 -11.21 -2.15 15.09
C PHE A 30 -12.41 -2.95 15.60
N LEU A 31 -13.44 -2.24 16.03
CA LEU A 31 -14.60 -2.78 16.76
C LEU A 31 -14.19 -3.77 17.88
N PHE A 32 -14.17 -5.08 17.58
CA PHE A 32 -13.90 -6.15 18.55
C PHE A 32 -12.61 -6.93 18.26
N TRP A 33 -11.90 -6.62 17.16
CA TRP A 33 -10.64 -7.27 16.83
C TRP A 33 -9.45 -6.34 17.04
N SER A 34 -8.28 -6.94 17.27
CA SER A 34 -7.01 -6.23 17.23
C SER A 34 -6.02 -7.04 16.42
N LEU A 35 -5.25 -6.36 15.58
CA LEU A 35 -4.22 -6.96 14.74
C LEU A 35 -2.90 -6.24 14.99
N GLU A 36 -1.88 -7.00 15.34
CA GLU A 36 -0.51 -6.50 15.50
C GLU A 36 0.29 -6.93 14.28
N SER A 37 0.84 -5.96 13.55
CA SER A 37 1.59 -6.22 12.33
C SER A 37 2.61 -5.10 12.09
N SER A 38 3.52 -5.29 11.15
CA SER A 38 4.46 -4.23 10.78
C SER A 38 3.72 -3.07 10.11
N LYS A 39 4.19 -1.85 10.36
CA LYS A 39 3.63 -0.63 9.76
C LYS A 39 3.54 -0.69 8.23
N ALA A 40 4.54 -1.31 7.58
CA ALA A 40 4.54 -1.51 6.13
C ALA A 40 3.34 -2.32 5.64
N ILE A 41 3.02 -3.43 6.31
CA ILE A 41 1.91 -4.30 5.92
C ILE A 41 0.58 -3.56 6.07
N VAL A 42 0.40 -2.82 7.17
CA VAL A 42 -0.81 -2.03 7.41
C VAL A 42 -1.00 -0.97 6.32
N LEU A 43 0.04 -0.23 5.97
CA LEU A 43 -0.02 0.79 4.92
C LEU A 43 -0.32 0.17 3.55
N PHE A 44 0.35 -0.94 3.22
CA PHE A 44 0.16 -1.62 1.94
C PHE A 44 -1.25 -2.19 1.78
N LEU A 45 -1.78 -2.87 2.80
CA LEU A 45 -3.15 -3.39 2.80
C LEU A 45 -4.19 -2.28 2.71
N THR A 46 -3.98 -1.18 3.44
CA THR A 46 -4.87 -0.01 3.39
C THR A 46 -4.92 0.58 1.98
N LEU A 47 -3.77 0.71 1.32
CA LEU A 47 -3.69 1.18 -0.07
C LEU A 47 -4.43 0.23 -1.02
N LEU A 48 -4.21 -1.08 -0.90
CA LEU A 48 -4.89 -2.08 -1.73
C LEU A 48 -6.41 -1.98 -1.57
N VAL A 49 -6.92 -1.91 -0.34
CA VAL A 49 -8.35 -1.75 -0.07
C VAL A 49 -8.89 -0.50 -0.78
N GLY A 50 -8.18 0.63 -0.70
CA GLY A 50 -8.55 1.86 -1.39
C GLY A 50 -8.61 1.72 -2.92
N ILE A 51 -7.61 1.06 -3.52
CA ILE A 51 -7.56 0.81 -4.97
C ILE A 51 -8.74 -0.08 -5.40
N PHE A 52 -8.99 -1.18 -4.68
CA PHE A 52 -10.10 -2.08 -5.01
C PHE A 52 -11.44 -1.38 -4.84
N MET A 53 -11.64 -0.63 -3.75
CA MET A 53 -12.89 0.09 -3.50
C MET A 53 -13.14 1.16 -4.57
N GLY A 54 -12.13 1.96 -4.92
CA GLY A 54 -12.22 2.94 -5.99
C GLY A 54 -12.49 2.31 -7.36
N GLY A 55 -11.86 1.17 -7.65
CA GLY A 55 -12.09 0.39 -8.87
C GLY A 55 -13.52 -0.15 -8.98
N ILE A 56 -14.05 -0.70 -7.87
CA ILE A 56 -15.43 -1.19 -7.80
C ILE A 56 -16.42 -0.05 -8.01
N ILE A 57 -16.24 1.07 -7.31
CA ILE A 57 -17.12 2.25 -7.46
C ILE A 57 -17.11 2.74 -8.91
N SER A 58 -15.92 2.88 -9.51
CA SER A 58 -15.79 3.33 -10.90
C SER A 58 -16.47 2.38 -11.88
N PHE A 59 -16.37 1.07 -11.66
CA PHE A 59 -17.04 0.06 -12.49
C PHE A 59 -18.56 0.13 -12.37
N VAL A 60 -19.10 0.23 -11.15
CA VAL A 60 -20.55 0.32 -10.90
C VAL A 60 -21.11 1.60 -11.51
N VAL A 61 -20.50 2.75 -11.22
CA VAL A 61 -20.93 4.05 -11.76
C VAL A 61 -20.89 4.05 -13.28
N ARG A 62 -19.81 3.54 -13.89
CA ARG A 62 -19.69 3.47 -15.35
C ARG A 62 -20.81 2.64 -15.98
N LYS A 63 -21.18 1.51 -15.39
CA LYS A 63 -22.26 0.65 -15.89
C LYS A 63 -23.62 1.35 -15.87
N GLU A 64 -23.86 2.21 -14.88
CA GLU A 64 -25.12 2.93 -14.71
C GLU A 64 -25.28 4.07 -15.73
N TYR A 65 -24.18 4.74 -16.08
CA TYR A 65 -24.15 5.71 -17.17
C TYR A 65 -24.49 5.08 -18.52
N THR A 66 -23.89 3.94 -18.89
CA THR A 66 -24.16 3.30 -20.19
C THR A 66 -25.60 2.84 -20.33
N LYS A 67 -26.23 2.38 -19.24
CA LYS A 67 -27.62 1.92 -19.22
C LYS A 67 -28.65 3.05 -19.36
N THR A 68 -28.29 4.26 -18.95
CA THR A 68 -29.19 5.45 -19.03
C THR A 68 -29.13 6.12 -20.41
N SER A 69 -28.08 5.86 -21.19
CA SER A 69 -27.88 6.39 -22.55
C SER A 69 -28.40 5.48 -23.68
N GLU A 70 -28.88 4.28 -23.36
CA GLU A 70 -29.56 3.35 -24.28
C GLU A 70 -31.09 3.46 -24.13
#